data_AF-A0A1J3II29-F1
#
_entry.id   AF-A0A1J3II29-F1
#
_cell.length_a   1.000
_cell.length_b   1.000
_cell.length_c   1.000
_cell.angle_alpha   90.00
_cell.angle_beta   90.00
_cell.angle_gamma   90.00
#
_symmetry.space_group_name_H-M   'P 1'
#
loop_
_entity.id
_entity.type
_entity.pdbx_description
1 polymer ?
#
loop_
_entity_poly.entity_id
_entity_poly.type
_entity_poly.pdbx_seq_one_letter_code
_entity_poly.pdbx_strand_id
1 'polypeptide(L)'
;MKEEEEKPKRRKCLSIYDRKLWEGFEEEGIDRILRGEITPKNLIITFPLPPFRKQMILKQDHGYHYLQREHLFVKELLSVFPNSKTIEWETYKTLQEILPIAKRMGITSIIIGRCTLTHDEMRIISMMNGAYSCFRVFDLISEDLGPQPPNHGNPTTNVVHPQLCMERFKSPASVGTARMI
;
A
#
# COMPACT_ATOMS: atom_id res chain seq x y z
N MET A 1 -14.20 -45.10 -2.67
CA MET A 1 -14.76 -43.79 -3.03
C MET A 1 -13.81 -42.73 -2.50
N LYS A 2 -13.25 -41.88 -3.36
CA LYS A 2 -12.41 -40.75 -2.92
C LYS A 2 -13.35 -39.61 -2.51
N GLU A 3 -13.23 -39.13 -1.29
CA GLU A 3 -13.87 -37.89 -0.84
C GLU A 3 -13.28 -36.74 -1.68
N GLU A 4 -14.11 -36.12 -2.51
CA GLU A 4 -13.77 -34.85 -3.14
C GLU A 4 -13.79 -33.77 -2.05
N GLU A 5 -12.61 -33.29 -1.65
CA GLU A 5 -12.47 -32.07 -0.84
C GLU A 5 -13.13 -30.90 -1.61
N GLU A 6 -14.27 -30.46 -1.10
CA GLU A 6 -15.02 -29.32 -1.64
C GLU A 6 -14.15 -28.06 -1.52
N LYS A 7 -13.59 -27.59 -2.64
CA LYS A 7 -12.79 -26.36 -2.67
C LYS A 7 -13.60 -25.20 -2.08
N PRO A 8 -13.03 -24.38 -1.18
CA PRO A 8 -13.76 -23.30 -0.54
C PRO A 8 -14.29 -22.34 -1.61
N LYS A 9 -15.63 -22.31 -1.76
CA LYS A 9 -16.33 -21.41 -2.69
C LYS A 9 -15.91 -19.98 -2.38
N ARG A 10 -15.23 -19.33 -3.34
CA ARG A 10 -14.85 -17.91 -3.26
C ARG A 10 -16.11 -17.07 -3.02
N ARG A 11 -16.22 -16.50 -1.82
CA ARG A 11 -17.32 -15.62 -1.44
C ARG A 11 -17.19 -14.31 -2.22
N LYS A 12 -18.17 -14.01 -3.07
CA LYS A 12 -18.27 -12.69 -3.71
C LYS A 12 -18.53 -11.65 -2.62
N CYS A 13 -17.65 -10.66 -2.51
CA CYS A 13 -17.84 -9.52 -1.62
C CYS A 13 -18.88 -8.60 -2.27
N LEU A 14 -20.14 -8.74 -1.85
CA LEU A 14 -21.29 -8.09 -2.47
C LEU A 14 -21.50 -6.65 -1.97
N SER A 15 -20.88 -6.26 -0.85
CA SER A 15 -21.07 -4.94 -0.25
C SER A 15 -19.97 -4.60 0.76
N ILE A 16 -19.58 -3.33 0.83
CA ILE A 16 -18.72 -2.77 1.89
C ILE A 16 -19.43 -2.71 3.26
N TYR A 17 -20.68 -3.15 3.35
CA TYR A 17 -21.43 -3.30 4.60
C TYR A 17 -21.52 -4.76 5.06
N ASP A 18 -20.79 -5.69 4.44
CA ASP A 18 -20.75 -7.09 4.86
C ASP A 18 -20.06 -7.20 6.22
N ARG A 19 -20.84 -7.32 7.31
CA ARG A 19 -20.33 -7.46 8.68
C ARG A 19 -19.33 -8.60 8.85
N LYS A 20 -19.42 -9.68 8.06
CA LYS A 20 -18.45 -10.79 8.12
C LYS A 20 -17.11 -10.43 7.48
N LEU A 21 -17.09 -9.46 6.56
CA LEU A 21 -15.84 -8.90 6.03
C LEU A 21 -15.12 -8.08 7.11
N TRP A 22 -15.89 -7.41 7.97
CA TRP A 22 -15.38 -6.53 9.01
C TRP A 22 -15.25 -7.19 10.39
N GLU A 23 -15.45 -8.51 10.46
CA GLU A 23 -15.35 -9.27 11.70
C GLU A 23 -13.87 -9.33 12.15
N GLY A 24 -13.58 -8.75 13.32
CA GLY A 24 -12.24 -8.72 13.91
C GLY A 24 -11.39 -7.50 13.59
N PHE A 25 -12.03 -6.40 13.16
CA PHE A 25 -11.46 -5.04 13.16
C PHE A 25 -11.79 -4.32 14.49
N GLU A 26 -10.85 -3.53 14.99
CA GLU A 26 -10.90 -2.74 16.23
C GLU A 26 -11.26 -1.28 15.93
N GLU A 27 -12.47 -0.85 16.31
CA GLU A 27 -12.99 0.51 16.02
C GLU A 27 -12.09 1.63 16.57
N GLU A 28 -11.50 1.44 17.75
CA GLU A 28 -10.60 2.42 18.39
C GLU A 28 -9.12 2.28 17.97
N GLY A 29 -8.80 1.32 17.10
CA GLY A 29 -7.42 0.98 16.79
C GLY A 29 -6.60 2.13 16.19
N ILE A 30 -7.24 2.97 15.37
CA ILE A 30 -6.61 4.19 14.83
C ILE A 30 -6.32 5.19 15.94
N ASP A 31 -7.25 5.38 16.89
CA ASP A 31 -7.04 6.34 17.99
C ASP A 31 -5.88 5.91 18.89
N ARG A 32 -5.71 4.61 19.12
CA ARG A 32 -4.58 4.05 19.88
C ARG A 32 -3.24 4.27 19.17
N ILE A 33 -3.21 4.19 17.83
CA ILE A 33 -2.04 4.57 17.02
C ILE A 33 -1.74 6.06 17.18
N LEU A 34 -2.75 6.92 17.05
CA LEU A 34 -2.59 8.38 17.15
C LEU A 34 -2.14 8.82 18.56
N ARG A 35 -2.53 8.08 19.61
CA ARG A 35 -2.07 8.29 20.98
C ARG A 35 -0.68 7.69 21.26
N GLY A 36 -0.09 6.95 20.31
CA GLY A 36 1.22 6.30 20.44
C GLY A 36 1.22 5.02 21.26
N GLU A 37 0.05 4.45 21.60
CA GLU A 37 -0.06 3.18 22.33
C GLU A 37 0.30 1.98 21.45
N ILE A 38 0.08 2.10 20.13
CA ILE A 38 0.42 1.09 19.13
C ILE A 38 1.38 1.72 18.13
N THR A 39 2.54 1.09 17.94
CA THR A 39 3.45 1.46 16.85
C THR A 39 2.92 0.92 15.53
N PRO A 40 2.70 1.77 14.50
CA PRO A 40 2.29 1.30 13.18
C PRO A 40 3.31 0.33 12.58
N LYS A 41 2.79 -0.72 11.94
CA LYS A 41 3.55 -1.70 11.17
C LYS A 41 2.93 -1.82 9.79
N ASN A 42 3.67 -1.41 8.77
CA ASN A 42 3.19 -1.34 7.41
C ASN A 42 3.64 -2.58 6.61
N LEU A 43 2.75 -3.14 5.81
CA LEU A 43 3.10 -4.11 4.77
C LEU A 43 2.97 -3.44 3.41
N ILE A 44 4.10 -3.17 2.76
CA ILE A 44 4.16 -2.61 1.42
C ILE A 44 4.12 -3.75 0.41
N ILE A 45 3.24 -3.59 -0.57
CA ILE A 45 2.92 -4.57 -1.59
C ILE A 45 2.96 -3.90 -2.95
N THR A 46 3.66 -4.51 -3.88
CA THR A 46 3.50 -4.19 -5.31
C THR A 46 2.68 -5.23 -6.02
N PHE A 47 1.95 -4.76 -7.03
CA PHE A 47 1.34 -5.65 -8.00
C PHE A 47 2.25 -5.72 -9.21
N PRO A 48 3.15 -6.75 -9.27
CA PRO A 48 3.94 -6.95 -10.47
C PRO A 48 2.98 -7.12 -11.63
N LEU A 49 3.25 -6.38 -12.71
CA LEU A 49 2.48 -6.56 -13.92
C LEU A 49 2.48 -8.04 -14.33
N PRO A 50 1.33 -8.59 -14.77
CA PRO A 50 1.28 -9.94 -15.29
C PRO A 50 2.33 -10.13 -16.40
N PRO A 51 2.96 -11.32 -16.52
CA PRO A 51 4.03 -11.55 -17.50
C PRO A 51 3.69 -11.11 -18.92
N PHE A 52 2.43 -11.31 -19.36
CA PHE A 52 1.98 -10.87 -20.69
C PHE A 52 2.00 -9.35 -20.87
N ARG A 53 1.64 -8.57 -19.83
CA ARG A 53 1.73 -7.10 -19.87
C ARG A 53 3.16 -6.62 -19.80
N LYS A 54 4.02 -7.28 -19.02
CA LYS A 54 5.47 -6.98 -18.98
C LYS A 54 6.07 -7.13 -20.38
N GLN A 55 5.76 -8.22 -21.09
CA GLN A 55 6.23 -8.45 -22.46
C GLN A 55 5.69 -7.41 -23.46
N MET A 56 4.44 -6.95 -23.30
CA MET A 56 3.89 -5.90 -24.17
C MET A 56 4.57 -4.55 -23.93
N ILE A 57 4.83 -4.19 -22.67
CA ILE A 57 5.46 -2.92 -22.31
C ILE A 57 6.93 -2.91 -22.73
N LEU A 58 7.66 -4.02 -22.53
CA LEU A 58 9.05 -4.17 -22.97
C LEU A 58 9.25 -4.00 -24.49
N LYS A 59 8.19 -4.18 -25.29
CA LYS A 59 8.21 -3.98 -26.75
C LYS A 59 8.02 -2.52 -27.17
N GLN A 60 7.75 -1.61 -26.22
CA GLN A 60 7.64 -0.18 -26.46
C GLN A 60 8.98 0.50 -26.16
N ASP A 61 9.32 1.57 -26.90
CA ASP A 61 10.60 2.30 -26.78
C ASP A 61 10.89 2.84 -25.36
N HIS A 62 9.88 2.93 -24.50
CA HIS A 62 10.00 3.37 -23.09
C HIS A 62 9.69 2.27 -22.06
N GLY A 63 9.59 1.01 -22.50
CA GLY A 63 9.21 -0.12 -21.65
C GLY A 63 10.15 -0.39 -20.48
N TYR A 64 11.44 -0.14 -20.66
CA TYR A 64 12.45 -0.29 -19.61
C TYR A 64 12.31 0.75 -18.49
N HIS A 65 11.98 2.00 -18.84
CA HIS A 65 11.72 3.05 -17.85
C HIS A 65 10.52 2.70 -16.97
N TYR A 66 9.50 2.05 -17.53
CA TYR A 66 8.33 1.60 -16.78
C TYR A 66 8.67 0.56 -15.71
N LEU A 67 9.52 -0.43 -16.03
CA LEU A 67 9.91 -1.47 -15.07
C LEU A 67 10.78 -0.93 -13.94
N GLN A 68 11.64 0.04 -14.24
CA GLN A 68 12.43 0.75 -13.23
C GLN A 68 11.53 1.58 -12.31
N ARG A 69 10.48 2.20 -12.86
CA ARG A 69 9.54 3.03 -12.10
C ARG A 69 8.80 2.28 -11.00
N GLU A 70 8.45 1.00 -11.22
CA GLU A 70 7.80 0.17 -10.19
C GLU A 70 8.73 -0.06 -8.99
N HIS A 71 9.99 -0.43 -9.24
CA HIS A 71 10.97 -0.65 -8.19
C HIS A 71 11.25 0.64 -7.39
N LEU A 72 11.38 1.75 -8.10
CA LEU A 72 11.64 3.05 -7.50
C LEU A 72 10.46 3.53 -6.67
N PHE A 73 9.23 3.34 -7.15
CA PHE A 73 8.06 3.69 -6.38
C PHE A 73 7.99 2.93 -5.05
N VAL A 74 8.39 1.65 -5.01
CA VAL A 74 8.51 0.90 -3.74
C VAL A 74 9.59 1.46 -2.83
N LYS A 75 10.75 1.78 -3.41
CA LYS A 75 11.87 2.36 -2.67
C LYS A 75 11.43 3.66 -1.99
N GLU A 76 10.69 4.51 -2.70
CA GLU A 76 10.12 5.75 -2.13
C GLU A 76 9.06 5.44 -1.06
N LEU A 77 8.18 4.46 -1.26
CA LEU A 77 7.22 4.08 -0.21
C LEU A 77 7.94 3.56 1.05
N LEU A 78 9.04 2.83 0.91
CA LEU A 78 9.84 2.36 2.04
C LEU A 78 10.56 3.49 2.78
N SER A 79 10.97 4.55 2.08
CA SER A 79 11.61 5.71 2.71
C SER A 79 10.61 6.58 3.45
N VAL A 80 9.36 6.68 2.95
CA VAL A 80 8.30 7.51 3.54
C VAL A 80 7.62 6.83 4.72
N PHE A 81 7.35 5.53 4.65
CA PHE A 81 6.60 4.83 5.69
C PHE A 81 7.54 4.11 6.67
N PRO A 82 7.67 4.57 7.93
CA PRO A 82 8.51 3.90 8.92
C PRO A 82 7.93 2.52 9.30
N ASN A 83 8.76 1.65 9.86
CA ASN A 83 8.38 0.30 10.30
C ASN A 83 7.67 -0.54 9.21
N SER A 84 8.08 -0.32 7.96
CA SER A 84 7.54 -1.00 6.79
C SER A 84 8.30 -2.29 6.49
N LYS A 85 7.56 -3.29 6.00
CA LYS A 85 8.11 -4.50 5.39
C LYS A 85 7.58 -4.63 3.99
N THR A 86 8.40 -5.11 3.07
CA THR A 86 7.94 -5.56 1.76
C THR A 86 7.67 -7.05 1.78
N ILE A 87 6.75 -7.47 0.93
CA ILE A 87 6.62 -8.86 0.51
C ILE A 87 6.61 -8.88 -1.02
N GLU A 88 7.39 -9.78 -1.61
CA GLU A 88 7.27 -10.03 -3.04
C GLU A 88 5.93 -10.70 -3.29
N TRP A 89 5.04 -9.99 -3.98
CA TRP A 89 3.73 -10.51 -4.31
C TRP A 89 3.83 -11.52 -5.46
N GLU A 90 3.58 -12.78 -5.17
CA GLU A 90 3.35 -13.76 -6.23
C GLU A 90 2.08 -13.38 -7.01
N THR A 91 2.19 -13.30 -8.34
CA THR A 91 1.17 -12.83 -9.30
C THR A 91 -0.25 -13.38 -9.09
N TYR A 92 -0.41 -14.47 -8.33
CA TYR A 92 -1.68 -15.18 -8.13
C TYR A 92 -2.26 -15.06 -6.71
N LYS A 93 -1.53 -14.48 -5.75
CA LYS A 93 -2.10 -14.23 -4.42
C LYS A 93 -3.14 -13.11 -4.54
N THR A 94 -4.24 -13.24 -3.82
CA THR A 94 -5.30 -12.24 -3.70
C THR A 94 -5.14 -11.48 -2.39
N LEU A 95 -5.71 -10.28 -2.28
CA LEU A 95 -5.73 -9.55 -1.01
C LEU A 95 -6.31 -10.40 0.13
N GLN A 96 -7.34 -11.21 -0.16
CA GLN A 96 -7.94 -12.13 0.82
C GLN A 96 -6.97 -13.18 1.36
N GLU A 97 -5.98 -13.62 0.58
CA GLU A 97 -4.96 -14.56 1.04
C GLU A 97 -3.86 -13.86 1.86
N ILE A 98 -3.69 -12.55 1.68
CA ILE A 98 -2.67 -11.75 2.34
C ILE A 98 -3.16 -11.23 3.69
N LEU A 99 -4.44 -10.86 3.81
CA LEU A 99 -5.02 -10.33 5.05
C LEU A 99 -4.76 -11.24 6.27
N PRO A 100 -4.91 -12.58 6.21
CA PRO A 100 -4.58 -13.46 7.34
C PRO A 100 -3.10 -13.47 7.69
N ILE A 101 -2.22 -13.38 6.69
CA ILE A 101 -0.76 -13.34 6.90
C ILE A 101 -0.40 -12.03 7.60
N ALA A 102 -0.87 -10.90 7.06
CA ALA A 102 -0.68 -9.57 7.63
C ALA A 102 -1.19 -9.51 9.09
N LYS A 103 -2.38 -10.07 9.36
CA LYS A 103 -2.94 -10.16 10.70
C LYS A 103 -2.06 -10.96 11.67
N ARG A 104 -1.57 -12.14 11.27
CA ARG A 104 -0.64 -12.94 12.10
C ARG A 104 0.69 -12.24 12.37
N MET A 105 1.15 -11.41 11.42
CA MET A 105 2.36 -10.60 11.57
C MET A 105 2.14 -9.34 12.41
N GLY A 106 0.91 -9.05 12.85
CA GLY A 106 0.56 -7.84 13.58
C GLY A 106 0.72 -6.56 12.73
N ILE A 107 0.52 -6.66 11.42
CA ILE A 107 0.52 -5.52 10.50
C ILE A 107 -0.73 -4.67 10.77
N THR A 108 -0.54 -3.36 10.93
CA THR A 108 -1.62 -2.39 11.18
C THR A 108 -2.16 -1.77 9.90
N SER A 109 -1.40 -1.84 8.81
CA SER A 109 -1.72 -1.20 7.54
C SER A 109 -1.09 -1.93 6.36
N ILE A 110 -1.84 -2.09 5.28
CA ILE A 110 -1.33 -2.58 4.00
C ILE A 110 -1.25 -1.40 3.04
N ILE A 111 -0.08 -1.19 2.45
CA ILE A 111 0.18 -0.13 1.47
C ILE A 111 0.42 -0.80 0.13
N ILE A 112 -0.40 -0.47 -0.86
CA ILE A 112 -0.31 -1.01 -2.20
C ILE A 112 0.23 0.07 -3.14
N GLY A 113 1.41 -0.16 -3.71
CA GLY A 113 1.95 0.62 -4.80
C GLY A 113 1.66 -0.04 -6.15
N ARG A 114 1.14 0.73 -7.10
CA ARG A 114 0.92 0.26 -8.46
C ARG A 114 1.29 1.32 -9.48
N CYS A 115 2.26 1.03 -10.32
CA CYS A 115 2.49 1.82 -11.52
C CYS A 115 1.47 1.46 -12.60
N THR A 116 0.92 2.46 -13.29
CA THR A 116 0.14 2.27 -14.52
C THR A 116 0.75 3.08 -15.66
N LEU A 117 0.25 2.89 -16.88
CA LEU A 117 0.77 3.61 -18.05
C LEU A 117 0.53 5.12 -17.99
N THR A 118 -0.48 5.58 -17.25
CA THR A 118 -0.90 6.99 -17.23
C THR A 118 -0.65 7.70 -15.90
N HIS A 119 -0.59 6.94 -14.81
CA HIS A 119 -0.34 7.46 -13.47
C HIS A 119 0.08 6.33 -12.53
N ASP A 120 0.67 6.70 -11.41
CA ASP A 120 0.93 5.75 -10.33
C ASP A 120 -0.25 5.79 -9.35
N GLU A 121 -0.51 4.69 -8.66
CA GLU A 121 -1.56 4.57 -7.65
C GLU A 121 -0.95 4.09 -6.34
N MET A 122 -1.30 4.76 -5.25
CA MET A 122 -1.04 4.29 -3.89
C MET A 122 -2.37 4.01 -3.19
N ARG A 123 -2.48 2.87 -2.51
CA ARG A 123 -3.64 2.56 -1.66
C ARG A 123 -3.18 2.25 -0.26
N ILE A 124 -3.82 2.86 0.73
CA ILE A 124 -3.57 2.57 2.15
C ILE A 124 -4.81 1.88 2.66
N ILE A 125 -4.65 0.70 3.26
CA ILE A 125 -5.71 -0.09 3.87
C ILE A 125 -5.37 -0.24 5.34
N SER A 126 -6.23 0.26 6.22
CA SER A 126 -6.13 0.05 7.66
C SER A 126 -6.54 -1.38 8.00
N MET A 127 -5.63 -2.12 8.63
CA MET A 127 -5.93 -3.44 9.20
C MET A 127 -6.68 -3.33 10.53
N MET A 128 -6.84 -2.11 11.07
CA MET A 128 -7.52 -1.85 12.34
C MET A 128 -9.02 -1.70 12.16
N ASN A 129 -9.49 -0.94 11.18
CA ASN A 129 -10.92 -0.72 10.94
C ASN A 129 -11.37 -1.04 9.50
N GLY A 130 -10.45 -1.48 8.65
CA GLY A 130 -10.77 -1.83 7.27
C GLY A 130 -10.98 -0.64 6.33
N ALA A 131 -10.86 0.59 6.83
CA ALA A 131 -10.93 1.79 6.03
C ALA A 131 -9.79 1.80 5.00
N TYR A 132 -10.06 2.32 3.81
CA TYR A 132 -9.05 2.46 2.78
C TYR A 132 -9.13 3.80 2.08
N SER A 133 -7.97 4.31 1.66
CA SER A 133 -7.83 5.47 0.79
C SER A 133 -7.07 5.09 -0.47
N CYS A 134 -7.45 5.70 -1.58
CA CYS A 134 -6.82 5.51 -2.87
C CYS A 134 -6.33 6.86 -3.37
N PHE A 135 -5.05 6.92 -3.74
CA PHE A 135 -4.38 8.11 -4.21
C PHE A 135 -3.86 7.86 -5.61
N ARG A 136 -4.12 8.80 -6.51
CA ARG A 136 -3.40 8.87 -7.78
C ARG A 136 -2.18 9.75 -7.56
N VAL A 137 -1.03 9.23 -7.92
CA VAL A 137 0.26 9.89 -7.82
C VAL A 137 0.64 10.34 -9.22
N PHE A 138 0.81 11.65 -9.36
CA PHE A 138 1.27 12.30 -10.58
C PHE A 138 2.67 12.85 -10.34
N ASP A 139 3.48 12.89 -11.39
CA ASP A 139 4.80 13.51 -11.38
C ASP A 139 5.72 13.02 -10.24
N LEU A 140 5.75 11.70 -10.03
CA LEU A 140 6.69 11.08 -9.08
C LEU A 140 8.13 11.40 -9.52
N ILE A 141 8.80 12.25 -8.74
CA ILE A 141 10.23 12.52 -8.87
C ILE A 141 10.93 11.52 -7.94
N SER A 142 11.68 10.59 -8.52
CA SER A 142 12.52 9.68 -7.74
C SER A 142 13.96 10.18 -7.69
N GLU A 143 14.64 9.90 -6.58
CA GLU A 143 16.07 10.20 -6.41
C GLU A 143 16.94 9.57 -7.53
N ASP A 144 16.49 8.46 -8.10
CA ASP A 144 17.29 7.68 -9.05
C ASP A 144 16.97 7.97 -10.53
N LEU A 145 15.91 8.74 -10.86
CA LEU A 145 15.37 8.82 -12.23
C LEU A 145 15.27 10.23 -12.85
N GLY A 146 15.96 11.23 -12.30
CA GLY A 146 15.97 12.56 -12.91
C GLY A 146 16.99 13.52 -12.32
N PRO A 147 17.15 14.71 -12.91
CA PRO A 147 17.91 15.78 -12.29
C PRO A 147 17.25 16.14 -10.95
N GLN A 148 18.03 16.03 -9.88
CA GLN A 148 17.56 16.38 -8.54
C GLN A 148 17.17 17.86 -8.48
N PRO A 149 16.06 18.20 -7.80
CA PRO A 149 15.72 19.60 -7.59
C PRO A 149 16.87 20.31 -6.84
N PRO A 150 17.10 21.60 -7.13
CA PRO A 150 18.10 22.37 -6.40
C PRO A 150 17.80 22.34 -4.90
N ASN A 151 18.82 22.16 -4.06
CA ASN A 151 18.72 21.91 -2.61
C ASN A 151 18.11 20.55 -2.22
N HIS A 152 18.24 19.51 -3.04
CA HIS A 152 17.94 18.15 -2.63
C HIS A 152 18.79 17.78 -1.40
N GLY A 153 18.18 17.79 -0.22
CA GLY A 153 18.82 17.33 1.00
C GLY A 153 19.01 15.82 0.94
N ASN A 154 20.11 15.31 1.50
CA ASN A 154 20.25 13.87 1.69
C ASN A 154 19.44 13.49 2.93
N PRO A 155 18.32 12.74 2.82
CA PRO A 155 17.56 12.31 3.98
C PRO A 155 18.47 11.48 4.87
N THR A 156 18.78 11.99 6.07
CA THR A 156 19.57 11.24 7.03
C THR A 156 18.77 10.05 7.54
N THR A 157 19.32 8.84 7.39
CA THR A 157 18.76 7.56 7.82
C THR A 157 18.45 7.47 9.33
N ASN A 158 18.83 8.49 10.11
CA ASN A 158 18.66 8.54 11.56
C ASN A 158 17.31 9.13 12.01
N VAL A 159 16.47 9.65 11.11
CA VAL A 159 15.14 10.16 11.47
C VAL A 159 14.17 9.00 11.57
N VAL A 160 14.04 8.45 12.79
CA VAL A 160 13.14 7.31 13.08
C VAL A 160 11.66 7.70 12.92
N HIS A 161 11.33 8.98 13.07
CA HIS A 161 9.97 9.52 12.97
C HIS A 161 9.95 10.90 12.30
N PRO A 162 9.58 11.00 11.01
CA PRO A 162 9.46 12.30 10.35
C PRO A 162 8.34 13.13 10.99
N GLN A 163 8.55 14.44 11.11
CA GLN A 163 7.49 15.35 11.53
C GLN A 163 6.47 15.48 10.39
N LEU A 164 5.23 15.06 10.65
CA LEU A 164 4.13 15.18 9.68
C LEU A 164 3.52 16.57 9.72
N CYS A 165 3.39 17.20 8.56
CA CYS A 165 2.68 18.47 8.41
C CYS A 165 1.34 18.22 7.71
N MET A 166 0.24 18.28 8.47
CA MET A 166 -1.11 17.96 8.00
C MET A 166 -1.97 19.22 7.95
N GLU A 167 -1.76 20.05 6.94
CA GLU A 167 -2.51 21.30 6.79
C GLU A 167 -3.76 21.16 5.91
N ARG A 168 -4.76 22.02 6.17
CA ARG A 168 -5.94 22.25 5.31
C ARG A 168 -6.95 21.10 5.19
N PHE A 169 -6.83 20.04 5.99
CA PHE A 169 -7.88 19.01 6.15
C PHE A 169 -9.02 19.53 7.04
N LYS A 170 -9.96 20.28 6.47
CA LYS A 170 -11.06 20.96 7.21
C LYS A 170 -12.41 20.25 7.13
N SER A 171 -12.67 19.47 6.09
CA SER A 171 -13.92 18.73 5.94
C SER A 171 -13.85 17.39 6.69
N PRO A 172 -14.99 16.83 7.15
CA PRO A 172 -15.01 15.53 7.84
C PRO A 172 -14.31 14.41 7.05
N ALA A 173 -14.53 14.35 5.73
CA ALA A 173 -13.86 13.37 4.87
C ALA A 173 -12.34 13.59 4.82
N SER A 174 -11.90 14.84 4.71
CA SER A 174 -10.48 15.20 4.68
C SER A 174 -9.80 14.91 6.02
N VAL A 175 -10.47 15.16 7.16
CA VAL A 175 -9.98 14.79 8.49
C VAL A 175 -9.85 13.28 8.62
N GLY A 176 -10.81 12.52 8.09
CA GLY A 176 -10.74 11.05 8.03
C GLY A 176 -9.53 10.56 7.21
N THR A 177 -9.26 11.18 6.06
CA THR A 177 -8.06 10.89 5.25
C THR A 177 -6.77 11.26 6.00
N ALA A 178 -6.72 12.41 6.65
CA ALA A 178 -5.56 12.85 7.42
C ALA A 178 -5.25 11.93 8.60
N ARG A 179 -6.29 11.37 9.24
CA ARG A 179 -6.13 10.38 10.31
C ARG A 179 -5.67 9.01 9.82
N MET A 180 -5.83 8.73 8.52
CA MET A 180 -5.39 7.47 7.91
C MET A 180 -3.92 7.50 7.47
N ILE A 181 -3.43 8.68 7.08
CA ILE A 181 -2.03 8.95 6.73
C ILE A 181 -1.21 9.05 8.02
#